data_AF-A0A4Y8HXD9-F1
#
_entry.id   AF-A0A4Y8HXD9-F1
#
_cell.length_a   1.000
_cell.length_b   1.000
_cell.length_c   1.000
_cell.angle_alpha   90.00
_cell.angle_beta   90.00
_cell.angle_gamma   90.00
#
_symmetry.space_group_name_H-M   'P 1'
#
loop_
_entity.id
_entity.type
_entity.pdbx_description
1 polymer ?
#
loop_
_entity_poly.entity_id
_entity_poly.type
_entity_poly.pdbx_seq_one_letter_code
_entity_poly.pdbx_strand_id
1 'polypeptide(L)'
;MVAIIGRINVGKSTLFNRITRKRTAIVENEPAITRDRIYAECEWKGQQFTLVDTGGVDFIIKEEMQKKIAAQTELAIDEADLIILLVDIKEGINPDDFKVAKVIREKGKPSILVANKGDVRGSELKLYEFYELGFGDPYIISAEHGLNVDDLLNRIISCISEVKIESEEEEENIIKVSIIGKPNVGKSSLLNYILGEDRIIVSEYPGTTRDAIEIIFKHDSLKLIFIDTAGLRDKAKPKEDVEYYSTLRTFEAVRNSDIVLLILDSTQGVSMQDKKIANYIQKERKACIIILNKFDLIKDNIDKKLFIDEVRYELSFIKNSPVIMTSALTGYNIDKIISKIKEVAIQYSKKIPTSALNTFIKKIIFKNPPKYVRGNTLKIRYAAQTGIKPPKFLLFVNNPKLMYTSYHRYLENKIYETFGFEGSPVVINLAKKKVERKKV
;
A
#
# COMPACT_ATOMS: atom_id res chain seq x y z
N MET A 1 -9.39 6.84 -11.52
CA MET A 1 -10.30 7.36 -12.55
C MET A 1 -11.73 7.41 -12.01
N VAL A 2 -12.39 8.56 -12.14
CA VAL A 2 -13.78 8.80 -11.73
C VAL A 2 -14.65 8.93 -12.97
N ALA A 3 -15.70 8.12 -13.12
CA ALA A 3 -16.60 8.16 -14.27
C ALA A 3 -17.96 8.76 -13.90
N ILE A 4 -18.45 9.72 -14.70
CA ILE A 4 -19.82 10.23 -14.60
C ILE A 4 -20.72 9.40 -15.50
N ILE A 5 -21.70 8.70 -14.91
CA ILE A 5 -22.62 7.80 -15.59
C ILE A 5 -24.05 8.22 -15.26
N GLY A 6 -24.96 8.09 -16.23
CA GLY A 6 -26.37 8.41 -16.07
C GLY A 6 -27.04 8.52 -17.42
N ARG A 7 -28.38 8.56 -17.45
CA ARG A 7 -29.13 8.70 -18.70
C ARG A 7 -28.86 10.03 -19.42
N ILE A 8 -29.38 10.17 -20.63
CA ILE A 8 -29.24 11.42 -21.41
C ILE A 8 -29.94 12.58 -20.66
N ASN A 9 -29.43 13.81 -20.83
CA ASN A 9 -30.00 15.04 -20.30
C ASN A 9 -30.04 15.21 -18.76
N VAL A 10 -29.44 14.31 -17.98
CA VAL A 10 -29.25 14.48 -16.52
C VAL A 10 -28.20 15.52 -16.15
N GLY A 11 -27.45 16.04 -17.14
CA GLY A 11 -26.44 17.10 -16.95
C GLY A 11 -25.01 16.61 -16.71
N LYS A 12 -24.63 15.45 -17.25
CA LYS A 12 -23.26 14.88 -17.15
C LYS A 12 -22.18 15.85 -17.61
N SER A 13 -22.31 16.35 -18.85
CA SER A 13 -21.34 17.30 -19.42
C SER A 13 -21.35 18.66 -18.72
N THR A 14 -22.48 19.07 -18.14
CA THR A 14 -22.56 20.28 -17.30
C THR A 14 -21.74 20.10 -16.03
N LEU A 15 -21.88 18.96 -15.36
CA LEU A 15 -21.09 18.63 -14.16
C LEU A 15 -19.61 18.50 -14.48
N PHE A 16 -19.27 17.78 -15.56
CA PHE A 16 -17.90 17.63 -16.05
C PHE A 16 -17.24 19.00 -16.27
N ASN A 17 -17.86 19.86 -17.08
CA ASN A 17 -17.34 21.19 -17.37
C ASN A 17 -17.23 22.07 -16.12
N ARG A 18 -18.13 21.92 -15.14
CA ARG A 18 -18.03 22.68 -13.88
C ARG A 18 -16.82 22.24 -13.07
N ILE A 19 -16.60 20.94 -12.92
CA ILE A 19 -15.48 20.41 -12.14
C ILE A 19 -14.15 20.83 -12.79
N THR A 20 -14.05 20.75 -14.12
CA THR A 20 -12.81 21.07 -14.84
C THR A 20 -12.51 22.57 -14.91
N ARG A 21 -13.53 23.44 -15.02
CA ARG A 21 -13.35 24.90 -15.15
C ARG A 21 -12.99 25.63 -13.84
N LYS A 22 -13.06 25.00 -12.67
CA LYS A 22 -12.68 25.64 -11.39
C LYS A 22 -11.15 25.83 -11.21
N ARG A 23 -10.32 25.55 -12.23
CA ARG A 23 -8.86 25.77 -12.24
C ARG A 23 -8.41 26.88 -13.20
N THR A 24 -7.96 27.98 -12.61
CA THR A 24 -6.95 28.90 -13.18
C THR A 24 -5.58 28.52 -12.61
N ALA A 25 -4.84 27.68 -13.32
CA ALA A 25 -3.36 27.59 -13.29
C ALA A 25 -2.94 26.49 -14.28
N ILE A 26 -2.59 26.92 -15.50
CA ILE A 26 -1.76 26.24 -16.50
C ILE A 26 -2.05 24.74 -16.68
N VAL A 27 -2.91 24.44 -17.66
CA VAL A 27 -2.98 23.11 -18.28
C VAL A 27 -2.35 23.25 -19.66
N GLU A 28 -1.07 22.88 -19.77
CA GLU A 28 -0.54 22.39 -21.05
C GLU A 28 -0.81 20.90 -21.07
N ASN A 29 -1.90 20.53 -21.73
CA ASN A 29 -2.02 19.35 -22.59
C ASN A 29 -3.44 19.40 -23.17
N GLU A 30 -3.52 19.56 -24.49
CA GLU A 30 -4.77 19.50 -25.23
C GLU A 30 -5.50 18.19 -24.90
N PRO A 31 -6.84 18.22 -24.72
CA PRO A 31 -7.60 17.01 -24.50
C PRO A 31 -7.36 16.04 -25.66
N ALA A 32 -6.85 14.85 -25.36
CA ALA A 32 -6.73 13.78 -26.33
C ALA A 32 -8.15 13.31 -26.70
N ILE A 33 -8.66 13.82 -27.81
CA ILE A 33 -9.97 13.43 -28.37
C ILE A 33 -9.83 12.01 -28.91
N THR A 34 -10.09 11.01 -28.08
CA THR A 34 -10.52 9.69 -28.56
C THR A 34 -12.03 9.73 -28.70
N ARG A 35 -12.54 9.23 -29.82
CA ARG A 35 -13.81 9.64 -30.45
C ARG A 35 -15.08 9.66 -29.59
N ASP A 36 -15.13 9.04 -28.40
CA ASP A 36 -16.35 8.91 -27.59
C ASP A 36 -16.20 9.15 -26.06
N ARG A 37 -15.02 9.54 -25.53
CA ARG A 37 -14.83 9.78 -24.08
C ARG A 37 -13.98 11.03 -23.82
N ILE A 38 -14.50 11.93 -22.99
CA ILE A 38 -13.79 13.17 -22.62
C ILE A 38 -13.13 12.96 -21.26
N TYR A 39 -11.80 12.98 -21.26
CA TYR A 39 -10.97 12.87 -20.06
C TYR A 39 -10.52 14.26 -19.63
N ALA A 40 -10.50 14.50 -18.32
CA ALA A 40 -9.89 15.70 -17.76
C ALA A 40 -9.19 15.40 -16.43
N GLU A 41 -7.95 15.88 -16.31
CA GLU A 41 -7.22 15.87 -15.06
C GLU A 41 -7.76 16.93 -14.10
N CYS A 42 -8.20 16.48 -12.94
CA CYS A 42 -8.77 17.32 -11.90
C CYS A 42 -7.88 17.26 -10.66
N GLU A 43 -7.75 18.36 -9.93
CA GLU A 43 -7.24 18.30 -8.56
C GLU A 43 -8.04 19.19 -7.63
N TRP A 44 -8.37 18.60 -6.48
CA TRP A 44 -9.11 19.20 -5.40
C TRP A 44 -8.34 18.94 -4.10
N LYS A 45 -8.13 19.98 -3.29
CA LYS A 45 -7.38 19.91 -2.00
C LYS A 45 -6.03 19.15 -2.07
N GLY A 46 -5.31 19.25 -3.18
CA GLY A 46 -4.00 18.60 -3.37
C GLY A 46 -4.05 17.13 -3.77
N GLN A 47 -5.24 16.55 -4.00
CA GLN A 47 -5.39 15.22 -4.60
C GLN A 47 -5.77 15.33 -6.06
N GLN A 48 -5.03 14.62 -6.92
CA GLN A 48 -5.27 14.51 -8.35
C GLN A 48 -6.14 13.29 -8.68
N PHE A 49 -7.05 13.45 -9.64
CA PHE A 49 -7.86 12.38 -10.20
C PHE A 49 -8.27 12.72 -11.63
N THR A 50 -8.27 11.70 -12.49
CA THR A 50 -8.84 11.81 -13.84
C THR A 50 -10.35 11.67 -13.76
N LEU A 51 -11.08 12.65 -14.27
CA LEU A 51 -12.52 12.64 -14.44
C LEU A 51 -12.85 12.27 -15.88
N VAL A 52 -13.85 11.41 -16.08
CA VAL A 52 -14.30 10.96 -17.40
C VAL A 52 -15.79 11.26 -17.54
N ASP A 53 -16.14 12.01 -18.59
CA ASP A 53 -17.53 12.08 -19.05
C ASP A 53 -17.78 10.92 -20.00
N THR A 54 -18.75 10.07 -19.66
CA THR A 54 -19.28 9.04 -20.56
C THR A 54 -20.28 9.61 -21.58
N GLY A 55 -20.29 10.94 -21.74
CA GLY A 55 -21.13 11.72 -22.65
C GLY A 55 -20.99 11.31 -24.12
N GLY A 56 -21.65 10.22 -24.45
CA GLY A 56 -21.74 9.62 -25.79
C GLY A 56 -22.50 8.29 -25.81
N VAL A 57 -22.90 7.71 -24.66
CA VAL A 57 -23.76 6.52 -24.70
C VAL A 57 -25.20 6.95 -25.06
N ASP A 58 -25.48 6.94 -26.36
CA ASP A 58 -26.79 7.21 -26.97
C ASP A 58 -27.83 6.19 -26.47
N PHE A 59 -28.51 6.48 -25.36
CA PHE A 59 -29.68 5.73 -24.97
C PHE A 59 -30.84 6.04 -25.95
N ILE A 60 -31.07 5.09 -26.87
CA ILE A 60 -32.19 4.91 -27.83
C ILE A 60 -31.92 5.63 -29.17
N ILE A 61 -31.75 4.93 -30.31
CA ILE A 61 -32.81 4.34 -31.16
C ILE A 61 -32.28 3.15 -32.01
N LYS A 62 -33.12 2.11 -32.18
CA LYS A 62 -33.02 0.83 -32.95
C LYS A 62 -32.24 -0.34 -32.30
N GLU A 63 -32.90 -1.51 -32.32
CA GLU A 63 -32.56 -2.76 -31.59
C GLU A 63 -31.13 -3.30 -31.81
N GLU A 64 -30.46 -2.95 -32.92
CA GLU A 64 -29.11 -3.46 -33.22
C GLU A 64 -27.96 -2.74 -32.48
N MET A 65 -28.15 -1.50 -31.98
CA MET A 65 -27.09 -0.76 -31.27
C MET A 65 -27.02 -1.01 -29.76
N GLN A 66 -28.05 -1.62 -29.15
CA GLN A 66 -28.12 -1.83 -27.69
C GLN A 66 -26.95 -2.65 -27.13
N LYS A 67 -26.46 -3.65 -27.86
CA LYS A 67 -25.32 -4.48 -27.43
C LYS A 67 -24.01 -3.68 -27.35
N LYS A 68 -23.80 -2.69 -28.21
CA LYS A 68 -22.58 -1.87 -28.24
C LYS A 68 -22.59 -0.79 -27.15
N ILE A 69 -23.74 -0.18 -26.89
CA ILE A 69 -23.96 0.85 -25.86
C ILE A 69 -23.86 0.26 -24.44
N ALA A 70 -24.46 -0.92 -24.24
CA ALA A 70 -24.31 -1.67 -22.99
C ALA A 70 -22.84 -2.04 -22.75
N ALA A 71 -22.15 -2.58 -23.77
CA ALA A 71 -20.73 -2.92 -23.68
C ALA A 71 -19.86 -1.70 -23.37
N GLN A 72 -20.14 -0.52 -23.93
CA GLN A 72 -19.37 0.70 -23.65
C GLN A 72 -19.59 1.25 -22.24
N THR A 73 -20.83 1.20 -21.74
CA THR A 73 -21.16 1.56 -20.35
C THR A 73 -20.49 0.60 -19.38
N GLU A 74 -20.54 -0.70 -19.69
CA GLU A 74 -19.89 -1.74 -18.92
C GLU A 74 -18.37 -1.56 -18.90
N LEU A 75 -17.74 -1.25 -20.04
CA LEU A 75 -16.31 -0.93 -20.10
C LEU A 75 -15.95 0.31 -19.27
N ALA A 76 -16.80 1.36 -19.30
CA ALA A 76 -16.56 2.56 -18.49
C ALA A 76 -16.72 2.28 -16.98
N ILE A 77 -17.65 1.40 -16.61
CA ILE A 77 -17.85 0.91 -15.24
C ILE A 77 -16.64 0.06 -14.81
N ASP A 78 -16.16 -0.82 -15.70
CA ASP A 78 -15.04 -1.73 -15.43
C ASP A 78 -13.73 -0.97 -15.22
N GLU A 79 -13.45 0.05 -16.04
CA GLU A 79 -12.24 0.88 -15.94
C GLU A 79 -12.29 1.87 -14.76
N ALA A 80 -13.49 2.28 -14.31
CA ALA A 80 -13.62 3.27 -13.25
C ALA A 80 -13.25 2.73 -11.87
N ASP A 81 -12.53 3.55 -11.09
CA ASP A 81 -12.26 3.29 -9.66
C ASP A 81 -13.42 3.79 -8.78
N LEU A 82 -14.15 4.79 -9.28
CA LEU A 82 -15.30 5.40 -8.61
C LEU A 82 -16.32 5.85 -9.66
N ILE A 83 -17.58 5.54 -9.42
CA ILE A 83 -18.68 5.90 -10.33
C ILE A 83 -19.56 6.98 -9.69
N ILE A 84 -19.83 8.04 -10.43
CA ILE A 84 -20.86 9.02 -10.10
C ILE A 84 -22.11 8.64 -10.90
N LEU A 85 -23.12 8.09 -10.24
CA LEU A 85 -24.43 7.86 -10.85
C LEU A 85 -25.24 9.16 -10.76
N LEU A 86 -25.34 9.87 -11.88
CA LEU A 86 -26.00 11.16 -12.00
C LEU A 86 -27.46 10.97 -12.47
N VAL A 87 -28.40 11.44 -11.66
CA VAL A 87 -29.84 11.43 -11.96
C VAL A 87 -30.40 12.86 -11.96
N ASP A 88 -31.57 13.04 -12.55
CA ASP A 88 -32.26 14.34 -12.62
C ASP A 88 -33.40 14.40 -11.61
N ILE A 89 -33.26 15.24 -10.58
CA ILE A 89 -34.27 15.38 -9.51
C ILE A 89 -35.56 16.07 -9.99
N LYS A 90 -35.51 16.83 -11.09
CA LYS A 90 -36.69 17.52 -11.64
C LYS A 90 -37.63 16.52 -12.31
N GLU A 91 -37.04 15.65 -13.12
CA GLU A 91 -37.75 14.62 -13.89
C GLU A 91 -38.08 13.38 -13.06
N GLY A 92 -37.32 13.11 -12.02
CA GLY A 92 -37.50 11.95 -11.14
C GLY A 92 -36.88 10.67 -11.68
N ILE A 93 -37.13 9.55 -10.99
CA ILE A 93 -36.57 8.24 -11.32
C ILE A 93 -37.12 7.68 -12.63
N ASN A 94 -36.24 7.19 -13.51
CA ASN A 94 -36.59 6.60 -14.80
C ASN A 94 -36.26 5.08 -14.83
N PRO A 95 -37.01 4.25 -15.58
CA PRO A 95 -36.67 2.84 -15.79
C PRO A 95 -35.23 2.58 -16.25
N ASP A 96 -34.64 3.49 -17.03
CA ASP A 96 -33.25 3.36 -17.46
C ASP A 96 -32.25 3.61 -16.33
N ASP A 97 -32.61 4.41 -15.32
CA ASP A 97 -31.78 4.61 -14.12
C ASP A 97 -31.66 3.29 -13.34
N PHE A 98 -32.74 2.49 -13.26
CA PHE A 98 -32.70 1.15 -12.66
C PHE A 98 -31.80 0.16 -13.42
N LYS A 99 -31.78 0.23 -14.75
CA LYS A 99 -30.90 -0.62 -15.58
C LYS A 99 -29.43 -0.30 -15.32
N VAL A 100 -29.08 0.99 -15.36
CA VAL A 100 -27.71 1.45 -15.09
C VAL A 100 -27.30 1.11 -13.65
N ALA A 101 -28.19 1.39 -12.68
CA ALA A 101 -28.00 1.05 -11.28
C ALA A 101 -27.74 -0.46 -11.07
N LYS A 102 -28.49 -1.33 -11.75
CA LYS A 102 -28.31 -2.77 -11.68
C LYS A 102 -26.91 -3.18 -12.15
N VAL A 103 -26.45 -2.68 -13.30
CA VAL A 103 -25.12 -2.99 -13.85
C VAL A 103 -24.00 -2.54 -12.90
N ILE A 104 -24.10 -1.33 -12.35
CA ILE A 104 -23.11 -0.82 -11.39
C ILE A 104 -23.05 -1.71 -10.14
N ARG A 105 -24.21 -2.13 -9.60
CA ARG A 105 -24.27 -3.00 -8.41
C ARG A 105 -23.74 -4.41 -8.69
N GLU A 106 -24.06 -5.00 -9.84
CA GLU A 106 -23.54 -6.33 -10.23
C GLU A 106 -22.01 -6.35 -10.32
N LYS A 107 -21.40 -5.23 -10.70
CA LYS A 107 -19.94 -5.06 -10.77
C LYS A 107 -19.30 -4.71 -9.43
N GLY A 108 -20.10 -4.43 -8.38
CA GLY A 108 -19.59 -4.14 -7.03
C GLY A 108 -18.73 -2.87 -6.92
N LYS A 109 -18.80 -1.96 -7.91
CA LYS A 109 -17.92 -0.80 -7.97
C LYS A 109 -18.32 0.28 -6.95
N PRO A 110 -17.34 0.92 -6.27
CA PRO A 110 -17.59 2.09 -5.44
C PRO A 110 -18.35 3.16 -6.22
N SER A 111 -19.44 3.66 -5.65
CA SER A 111 -20.35 4.55 -6.36
C SER A 111 -20.98 5.62 -5.45
N ILE A 112 -21.26 6.77 -6.04
CA ILE A 112 -21.93 7.91 -5.39
C ILE A 112 -23.15 8.25 -6.23
N LEU A 113 -24.33 8.24 -5.60
CA LEU A 113 -25.56 8.70 -6.23
C LEU A 113 -25.68 10.21 -6.08
N VAL A 114 -25.87 10.90 -7.21
CA VAL A 114 -25.92 12.35 -7.29
C VAL A 114 -27.20 12.79 -8.00
N ALA A 115 -28.06 13.50 -7.28
CA ALA A 115 -29.28 14.08 -7.81
C ALA A 115 -29.00 15.51 -8.28
N ASN A 116 -28.90 15.70 -9.59
CA ASN A 116 -28.60 16.97 -10.23
C ASN A 116 -29.87 17.82 -10.43
N LYS A 117 -29.67 19.11 -10.74
CA LYS A 117 -30.72 20.12 -10.95
C LYS A 117 -31.55 20.42 -9.68
N GLY A 118 -30.93 20.30 -8.51
CA GLY A 118 -31.53 20.55 -7.19
C GLY A 118 -31.75 22.03 -6.83
N ASP A 119 -31.71 22.93 -7.80
CA ASP A 119 -31.96 24.37 -7.63
C ASP A 119 -33.43 24.74 -7.39
N VAL A 120 -34.35 23.77 -7.45
CA VAL A 120 -35.80 24.00 -7.32
C VAL A 120 -36.31 23.75 -5.90
N ARG A 121 -37.19 24.63 -5.41
CA ARG A 121 -37.85 24.48 -4.10
C ARG A 121 -38.66 23.18 -4.04
N GLY A 122 -38.51 22.42 -2.95
CA GLY A 122 -39.21 21.15 -2.74
C GLY A 122 -38.52 19.93 -3.33
N SER A 123 -37.33 20.07 -3.93
CA SER A 123 -36.56 18.95 -4.48
C SER A 123 -36.20 17.89 -3.43
N GLU A 124 -36.04 18.27 -2.16
CA GLU A 124 -35.77 17.35 -1.05
C GLU A 124 -36.87 16.29 -0.86
N LEU A 125 -38.14 16.62 -1.16
CA LEU A 125 -39.26 15.68 -1.05
C LEU A 125 -39.25 14.63 -2.18
N LYS A 126 -38.62 14.95 -3.32
CA LYS A 126 -38.42 14.00 -4.42
C LYS A 126 -37.22 13.10 -4.20
N LEU A 127 -36.41 13.34 -3.17
CA LEU A 127 -35.22 12.52 -2.93
C LEU A 127 -35.55 11.08 -2.55
N TYR A 128 -36.70 10.86 -1.92
CA TYR A 128 -37.12 9.56 -1.38
C TYR A 128 -37.18 8.46 -2.44
N GLU A 129 -37.58 8.76 -3.68
CA GLU A 129 -37.68 7.78 -4.75
C GLU A 129 -36.31 7.25 -5.21
N PHE A 130 -35.25 8.05 -5.08
CA PHE A 130 -33.92 7.66 -5.52
C PHE A 130 -33.22 6.68 -4.56
N TYR A 131 -33.73 6.50 -3.34
CA TYR A 131 -33.27 5.44 -2.43
C TYR A 131 -33.53 4.04 -3.00
N GLU A 132 -34.54 3.89 -3.86
CA GLU A 132 -34.85 2.61 -4.53
C GLU A 132 -33.71 2.12 -5.44
N LEU A 133 -32.80 3.02 -5.86
CA LEU A 133 -31.62 2.66 -6.63
C LEU A 133 -30.54 1.95 -5.79
N GLY A 134 -30.63 1.97 -4.45
CA GLY A 134 -29.77 1.17 -3.57
C GLY A 134 -28.32 1.66 -3.44
N PHE A 135 -28.08 2.97 -3.54
CA PHE A 135 -26.74 3.58 -3.43
C PHE A 135 -26.56 4.47 -2.19
N GLY A 136 -27.42 4.31 -1.17
CA GLY A 136 -27.40 5.14 0.03
C GLY A 136 -27.99 6.54 -0.19
N ASP A 137 -27.57 7.50 0.64
CA ASP A 137 -28.10 8.86 0.64
C ASP A 137 -27.68 9.65 -0.64
N PRO A 138 -28.63 10.12 -1.47
CA PRO A 138 -28.31 10.88 -2.67
C PRO A 138 -27.72 12.26 -2.36
N TYR A 139 -26.63 12.62 -3.05
CA TYR A 139 -26.06 13.98 -2.99
C TYR A 139 -26.83 14.92 -3.92
N ILE A 140 -27.48 15.94 -3.35
CA ILE A 140 -28.18 16.96 -4.15
C ILE A 140 -27.18 18.01 -4.61
N ILE A 141 -27.12 18.24 -5.92
CA ILE A 141 -26.31 19.31 -6.52
C ILE A 141 -27.11 20.11 -7.56
N SER A 142 -26.60 21.29 -7.91
CA SER A 142 -26.93 21.93 -9.18
C SER A 142 -25.64 22.17 -9.95
N ALA A 143 -25.35 21.34 -10.95
CA ALA A 143 -24.17 21.49 -11.79
C ALA A 143 -24.17 22.83 -12.55
N GLU A 144 -25.35 23.32 -12.95
CA GLU A 144 -25.50 24.58 -13.68
C GLU A 144 -25.21 25.79 -12.79
N HIS A 145 -25.74 25.80 -11.56
CA HIS A 145 -25.56 26.91 -10.61
C HIS A 145 -24.40 26.72 -9.63
N GLY A 146 -23.78 25.54 -9.59
CA GLY A 146 -22.61 25.23 -8.77
C GLY A 146 -22.92 24.90 -7.32
N LEU A 147 -24.19 24.65 -6.98
CA LEU A 147 -24.64 24.33 -5.63
C LEU A 147 -24.17 22.93 -5.22
N ASN A 148 -23.55 22.84 -4.03
CA ASN A 148 -23.03 21.62 -3.37
C ASN A 148 -22.03 20.78 -4.20
N VAL A 149 -21.46 21.34 -5.26
CA VAL A 149 -20.45 20.62 -6.08
C VAL A 149 -19.14 20.42 -5.30
N ASP A 150 -18.80 21.33 -4.40
CA ASP A 150 -17.66 21.23 -3.49
C ASP A 150 -17.82 20.10 -2.46
N ASP A 151 -19.02 19.86 -1.95
CA ASP A 151 -19.32 18.71 -1.09
C ASP A 151 -19.22 17.38 -1.83
N LEU A 152 -19.71 17.34 -3.08
CA LEU A 152 -19.49 16.20 -3.97
C LEU A 152 -17.99 15.94 -4.20
N LEU A 153 -17.19 16.98 -4.45
CA LEU A 153 -15.74 16.85 -4.61
C LEU A 153 -15.03 16.38 -3.33
N ASN A 154 -15.49 16.83 -2.15
CA ASN A 154 -14.99 16.32 -0.88
C ASN A 154 -15.28 14.82 -0.72
N ARG A 155 -16.48 14.37 -1.09
CA ARG A 155 -16.87 12.95 -1.06
C ARG A 155 -16.06 12.12 -2.03
N ILE A 156 -15.87 12.58 -3.27
CA ILE A 156 -15.04 11.92 -4.29
C ILE A 156 -13.63 11.67 -3.75
N ILE A 157 -12.99 12.67 -3.12
CA ILE A 157 -11.67 12.49 -2.51
C ILE A 157 -11.66 11.43 -1.40
N SER A 158 -12.67 11.44 -0.52
CA SER A 158 -12.79 10.44 0.55
C SER A 158 -12.85 9.04 -0.05
N CYS A 159 -13.72 8.83 -1.03
CA CYS A 159 -13.88 7.55 -1.71
C CYS A 159 -12.60 7.15 -2.47
N ILE A 160 -11.93 8.05 -3.19
CA ILE A 160 -10.64 7.73 -3.83
C ILE A 160 -9.59 7.31 -2.80
N SER A 161 -9.58 7.94 -1.62
CA SER A 161 -8.67 7.58 -0.54
C SER A 161 -9.01 6.20 0.05
N GLU A 162 -10.30 5.87 0.20
CA GLU A 162 -10.80 4.56 0.64
C GLU A 162 -10.53 3.46 -0.40
N VAL A 163 -10.80 3.74 -1.68
CA VAL A 163 -10.53 2.82 -2.80
C VAL A 163 -9.04 2.58 -3.00
N LYS A 164 -8.18 3.59 -2.81
CA LYS A 164 -6.72 3.35 -2.77
C LYS A 164 -6.30 2.42 -1.64
N ILE A 165 -7.02 2.45 -0.51
CA ILE A 165 -6.76 1.56 0.62
C ILE A 165 -7.28 0.13 0.31
N GLU A 166 -8.40 -0.02 -0.41
CA GLU A 166 -8.96 -1.32 -0.82
C GLU A 166 -8.25 -1.94 -2.04
N SER A 167 -7.82 -1.15 -3.02
CA SER A 167 -7.06 -1.63 -4.19
C SER A 167 -5.66 -2.12 -3.80
N GLU A 168 -5.06 -1.56 -2.74
CA GLU A 168 -3.86 -2.11 -2.10
C GLU A 168 -4.12 -3.47 -1.42
N GLU A 169 -5.38 -3.82 -1.13
CA GLU A 169 -5.79 -5.11 -0.56
C GLU A 169 -6.14 -6.16 -1.65
N GLU A 170 -6.48 -5.74 -2.87
CA GLU A 170 -6.84 -6.62 -4.02
C GLU A 170 -5.67 -6.99 -4.97
N GLU A 171 -4.50 -6.33 -4.90
CA GLU A 171 -3.25 -6.84 -5.51
C GLU A 171 -2.76 -8.11 -4.76
N GLU A 172 -3.40 -9.26 -5.01
CA GLU A 172 -3.10 -10.62 -4.51
C GLU A 172 -1.71 -10.81 -3.86
N ASN A 173 -1.58 -10.52 -2.56
CA ASN A 173 -0.49 -10.97 -1.67
C ASN A 173 0.90 -11.13 -2.32
N ILE A 174 1.29 -10.19 -3.19
CA ILE A 174 2.61 -10.25 -3.84
C ILE A 174 3.62 -9.76 -2.82
N ILE A 175 4.50 -10.66 -2.40
CA ILE A 175 5.60 -10.30 -1.50
C ILE A 175 6.89 -10.34 -2.31
N LYS A 176 7.52 -9.18 -2.45
CA LYS A 176 8.83 -9.06 -3.07
C LYS A 176 9.92 -9.44 -2.07
N VAL A 177 10.68 -10.49 -2.37
CA VAL A 177 11.71 -11.05 -1.50
C VAL A 177 13.07 -10.90 -2.17
N SER A 178 14.07 -10.36 -1.45
CA SER A 178 15.46 -10.36 -1.91
C SER A 178 16.31 -11.31 -1.06
N ILE A 179 17.27 -12.00 -1.69
CA ILE A 179 18.22 -12.88 -1.00
C ILE A 179 19.59 -12.23 -1.00
N ILE A 180 19.99 -11.71 0.16
CA ILE A 180 21.20 -10.90 0.31
C ILE A 180 22.16 -11.56 1.28
N GLY A 181 23.45 -11.41 1.02
CA GLY A 181 24.51 -11.91 1.88
C GLY A 181 25.85 -11.88 1.15
N LYS A 182 26.93 -12.12 1.88
CA LYS A 182 28.28 -12.17 1.31
C LYS A 182 28.42 -13.21 0.18
N PRO A 183 29.47 -13.12 -0.65
CA PRO A 183 29.86 -14.21 -1.54
C PRO A 183 30.00 -15.53 -0.76
N ASN A 184 29.62 -16.65 -1.39
CA ASN A 184 29.83 -18.02 -0.87
C ASN A 184 29.08 -18.41 0.43
N VAL A 185 28.17 -17.59 0.96
CA VAL A 185 27.32 -17.96 2.13
C VAL A 185 26.20 -18.97 1.78
N GLY A 186 26.08 -19.33 0.50
CA GLY A 186 25.11 -20.34 0.03
C GLY A 186 23.77 -19.78 -0.46
N LYS A 187 23.71 -18.52 -0.91
CA LYS A 187 22.51 -17.88 -1.47
C LYS A 187 21.88 -18.67 -2.62
N SER A 188 22.68 -19.02 -3.63
CA SER A 188 22.23 -19.78 -4.80
C SER A 188 21.77 -21.18 -4.44
N SER A 189 22.49 -21.85 -3.54
CA SER A 189 22.11 -23.19 -3.07
C SER A 189 20.77 -23.15 -2.34
N LEU A 190 20.54 -22.14 -1.50
CA LEU A 190 19.28 -21.96 -0.79
C LEU A 190 18.13 -21.65 -1.76
N LEU A 191 18.34 -20.72 -2.71
CA LEU A 191 17.35 -20.41 -3.72
C LEU A 191 17.00 -21.64 -4.56
N ASN A 192 18.00 -22.39 -5.03
CA ASN A 192 17.77 -23.60 -5.80
C ASN A 192 17.02 -24.67 -5.00
N TYR A 193 17.27 -24.77 -3.69
CA TYR A 193 16.52 -25.68 -2.84
C TYR A 193 15.06 -25.24 -2.71
N ILE A 194 14.80 -23.95 -2.44
CA ILE A 194 13.45 -23.38 -2.36
C ILE A 194 12.70 -23.59 -3.68
N LEU A 195 13.40 -23.45 -4.81
CA LEU A 195 12.85 -23.69 -6.14
C LEU A 195 12.65 -25.18 -6.42
N GLY A 196 13.52 -26.07 -5.92
CA GLY A 196 13.48 -27.50 -6.23
C GLY A 196 12.30 -28.28 -5.65
N GLU A 197 11.50 -27.70 -4.75
CA GLU A 197 10.24 -28.32 -4.31
C GLU A 197 9.16 -28.19 -5.40
N ASP A 198 8.34 -29.24 -5.61
CA ASP A 198 7.40 -29.50 -6.73
C ASP A 198 6.28 -28.45 -6.97
N ARG A 199 6.55 -27.15 -6.86
CA ARG A 199 5.55 -26.07 -6.82
C ARG A 199 6.00 -24.81 -7.57
N ILE A 200 6.59 -24.92 -8.77
CA ILE A 200 6.99 -23.73 -9.54
C ILE A 200 6.21 -23.56 -10.85
N ILE A 201 5.71 -22.34 -11.07
CA ILE A 201 5.52 -21.78 -12.40
C ILE A 201 6.58 -20.69 -12.57
N VAL A 202 7.68 -21.00 -13.25
CA VAL A 202 8.68 -20.00 -13.62
C VAL A 202 8.11 -19.28 -14.84
N SER A 203 7.67 -18.04 -14.70
CA SER A 203 7.46 -17.17 -15.86
C SER A 203 8.55 -16.12 -15.88
N GLU A 204 9.41 -16.16 -16.89
CA GLU A 204 10.34 -15.09 -17.20
C GLU A 204 9.54 -14.00 -17.92
N TYR A 205 9.24 -12.88 -17.26
CA TYR A 205 8.72 -11.69 -17.92
C TYR A 205 9.91 -10.78 -18.29
N PRO A 206 10.22 -10.57 -19.58
CA PRO A 206 11.18 -9.56 -19.98
C PRO A 206 10.49 -8.19 -19.91
N GLY A 207 10.82 -7.38 -18.91
CA GLY A 207 10.28 -6.02 -18.74
C GLY A 207 11.37 -5.05 -18.31
N THR A 208 11.79 -4.19 -19.25
CA THR A 208 12.57 -2.93 -19.15
C THR A 208 12.84 -2.41 -17.72
N THR A 209 14.06 -2.14 -17.23
CA THR A 209 15.37 -1.81 -17.80
C THR A 209 16.49 -2.67 -17.20
N ARG A 210 17.33 -3.26 -18.06
CA ARG A 210 18.68 -3.85 -17.84
C ARG A 210 18.91 -4.54 -16.47
N ASP A 211 18.69 -5.86 -16.44
CA ASP A 211 19.41 -6.86 -15.60
C ASP A 211 18.69 -7.50 -14.39
N ALA A 212 17.43 -7.19 -14.08
CA ALA A 212 16.70 -7.88 -13.01
C ALA A 212 15.85 -9.05 -13.55
N ILE A 213 16.28 -10.29 -13.31
CA ILE A 213 15.45 -11.50 -13.51
C ILE A 213 14.61 -11.71 -12.24
N GLU A 214 13.29 -11.55 -12.37
CA GLU A 214 12.31 -11.82 -11.32
C GLU A 214 11.85 -13.28 -11.41
N ILE A 215 11.93 -14.02 -10.30
CA ILE A 215 11.37 -15.39 -10.22
C ILE A 215 10.08 -15.33 -9.42
N ILE A 216 8.97 -15.63 -10.10
CA ILE A 216 7.66 -15.77 -9.46
C ILE A 216 7.56 -17.18 -8.87
N PHE A 217 7.39 -17.26 -7.56
CA PHE A 217 7.15 -18.50 -6.81
C PHE A 217 5.74 -18.46 -6.24
N LYS A 218 4.88 -19.40 -6.67
CA LYS A 218 3.52 -19.52 -6.16
C LYS A 218 3.46 -20.64 -5.12
N HIS A 219 3.07 -20.31 -3.90
CA HIS A 219 2.89 -21.29 -2.83
C HIS A 219 1.53 -21.09 -2.17
N ASP A 220 0.62 -22.02 -2.42
CA ASP A 220 -0.81 -21.92 -2.06
C ASP A 220 -1.44 -20.65 -2.71
N SER A 221 -2.07 -19.78 -1.94
CA SER A 221 -2.61 -18.47 -2.37
C SER A 221 -1.59 -17.32 -2.31
N LEU A 222 -0.31 -17.61 -2.02
CA LEU A 222 0.74 -16.60 -1.90
C LEU A 222 1.59 -16.54 -3.15
N LYS A 223 1.83 -15.32 -3.64
CA LYS A 223 2.75 -15.05 -4.75
C LYS A 223 4.01 -14.37 -4.21
N LEU A 224 5.13 -15.08 -4.22
CA LEU A 224 6.44 -14.53 -3.90
C LEU A 224 7.14 -14.13 -5.19
N ILE A 225 7.82 -12.98 -5.19
CA ILE A 225 8.72 -12.58 -6.27
C ILE A 225 10.13 -12.51 -5.69
N PHE A 226 11.01 -13.41 -6.09
CA PHE A 226 12.42 -13.33 -5.75
C PHE A 226 13.12 -12.38 -6.72
N ILE A 227 13.68 -11.30 -6.17
CA ILE A 227 14.38 -10.23 -6.92
C ILE A 227 15.88 -10.51 -6.95
N ASP A 228 16.52 -10.12 -8.06
CA ASP A 228 17.98 -10.19 -8.30
C ASP A 228 18.53 -11.62 -8.32
N THR A 229 17.85 -12.50 -9.04
CA THR A 229 18.21 -13.93 -9.15
C THR A 229 19.25 -14.23 -10.24
N ALA A 230 19.55 -13.25 -11.10
CA ALA A 230 20.56 -13.38 -12.16
C ALA A 230 21.96 -13.65 -11.60
N GLY A 231 22.36 -12.96 -10.52
CA GLY A 231 23.62 -13.25 -9.81
C GLY A 231 23.60 -14.56 -9.01
N LEU A 232 22.44 -15.20 -8.88
CA LEU A 232 22.26 -16.47 -8.17
C LEU A 232 22.31 -17.68 -9.13
N ARG A 233 22.06 -17.51 -10.44
CA ARG A 233 22.12 -18.57 -11.47
C ARG A 233 23.47 -18.67 -12.19
N ASP A 234 24.21 -17.57 -12.36
CA ASP A 234 25.46 -17.59 -13.14
C ASP A 234 26.65 -18.21 -12.36
N LYS A 235 26.83 -19.53 -12.51
CA LYS A 235 27.99 -20.29 -12.02
C LYS A 235 29.20 -20.30 -12.97
N ALA A 236 29.22 -19.56 -14.08
CA ALA A 236 30.10 -19.92 -15.19
C ALA A 236 31.34 -19.04 -15.49
N LYS A 237 31.53 -17.85 -14.90
CA LYS A 237 32.76 -17.05 -15.20
C LYS A 237 33.32 -16.28 -14.01
N PRO A 238 34.62 -16.40 -13.69
CA PRO A 238 35.29 -15.48 -12.79
C PRO A 238 35.62 -14.19 -13.56
N LYS A 239 35.26 -13.03 -13.01
CA LYS A 239 35.93 -11.78 -13.35
C LYS A 239 36.14 -10.95 -12.09
N GLU A 240 37.37 -10.49 -11.91
CA GLU A 240 37.92 -9.89 -10.70
C GLU A 240 37.56 -8.40 -10.49
N ASP A 241 36.54 -7.87 -11.18
CA ASP A 241 36.07 -6.47 -11.06
C ASP A 241 34.66 -6.34 -10.44
N VAL A 242 34.19 -7.37 -9.73
CA VAL A 242 32.76 -7.63 -9.45
C VAL A 242 32.27 -7.07 -8.10
N GLU A 243 33.15 -6.61 -7.20
CA GLU A 243 32.74 -6.28 -5.82
C GLU A 243 31.92 -4.97 -5.71
N TYR A 244 32.27 -3.94 -6.48
CA TYR A 244 31.55 -2.66 -6.51
C TYR A 244 30.14 -2.82 -7.08
N TYR A 245 30.01 -3.51 -8.21
CA TYR A 245 28.73 -3.79 -8.85
C TYR A 245 27.86 -4.75 -8.02
N SER A 246 28.47 -5.73 -7.33
CA SER A 246 27.76 -6.61 -6.39
C SER A 246 27.13 -5.84 -5.22
N THR A 247 27.81 -4.79 -4.75
CA THR A 247 27.31 -3.92 -3.67
C THR A 247 26.16 -3.03 -4.14
N LEU A 248 26.26 -2.44 -5.34
CA LEU A 248 25.17 -1.63 -5.92
C LEU A 248 23.91 -2.46 -6.17
N ARG A 249 24.04 -3.66 -6.74
CA ARG A 249 22.94 -4.61 -6.95
C ARG A 249 22.29 -5.02 -5.64
N THR A 250 23.09 -5.31 -4.62
CA THR A 250 22.59 -5.60 -3.27
C THR A 250 21.69 -4.49 -2.73
N PHE A 251 22.08 -3.23 -2.91
CA PHE A 251 21.31 -2.09 -2.43
C PHE A 251 20.00 -1.88 -3.21
N GLU A 252 20.04 -2.06 -4.53
CA GLU A 252 18.86 -1.98 -5.38
C GLU A 252 17.86 -3.10 -5.07
N ALA A 253 18.34 -4.33 -4.90
CA ALA A 253 17.53 -5.48 -4.51
C ALA A 253 16.84 -5.25 -3.16
N VAL A 254 17.55 -4.69 -2.16
CA VAL A 254 16.94 -4.31 -0.88
C VAL A 254 15.84 -3.27 -1.08
N ARG A 255 16.08 -2.18 -1.83
CA ARG A 255 15.09 -1.13 -2.08
C ARG A 255 13.82 -1.64 -2.76
N ASN A 256 13.97 -2.56 -3.70
CA ASN A 256 12.87 -3.10 -4.49
C ASN A 256 12.13 -4.25 -3.81
N SER A 257 12.65 -4.77 -2.69
CA SER A 257 12.02 -5.83 -1.91
C SER A 257 11.12 -5.32 -0.77
N ASP A 258 10.13 -6.10 -0.37
CA ASP A 258 9.39 -5.93 0.88
C ASP A 258 10.15 -6.59 2.05
N ILE A 259 10.64 -7.81 1.81
CA ILE A 259 11.34 -8.65 2.77
C ILE A 259 12.73 -9.00 2.26
N VAL A 260 13.73 -8.85 3.12
CA VAL A 260 15.11 -9.24 2.83
C VAL A 260 15.45 -10.50 3.63
N LEU A 261 15.87 -11.56 2.94
CA LEU A 261 16.53 -12.71 3.56
C LEU A 261 18.03 -12.42 3.66
N LEU A 262 18.49 -12.06 4.86
CA LEU A 262 19.91 -11.83 5.14
C LEU A 262 20.58 -13.16 5.48
N ILE A 263 21.33 -13.71 4.54
CA ILE A 263 22.04 -14.98 4.70
C ILE A 263 23.43 -14.75 5.27
N LEU A 264 23.70 -15.41 6.38
CA LEU A 264 24.98 -15.48 7.06
C LEU A 264 25.50 -16.93 7.01
N ASP A 265 26.81 -17.08 6.95
CA ASP A 265 27.46 -18.40 7.05
C ASP A 265 27.61 -18.76 8.54
N SER A 266 26.97 -19.82 9.02
CA SER A 266 27.04 -20.22 10.44
C SER A 266 28.45 -20.58 10.89
N THR A 267 29.34 -20.95 9.97
CA THR A 267 30.73 -21.29 10.32
C THR A 267 31.58 -20.06 10.58
N GLN A 268 31.05 -18.88 10.25
CA GLN A 268 31.71 -17.59 10.40
C GLN A 268 30.84 -16.71 11.30
N GLY A 269 31.43 -16.07 12.32
CA GLY A 269 30.70 -15.08 13.11
C GLY A 269 30.20 -13.90 12.25
N VAL A 270 29.35 -13.05 12.81
CA VAL A 270 28.81 -11.88 12.10
C VAL A 270 29.93 -10.90 11.76
N SER A 271 30.22 -10.73 10.48
CA SER A 271 31.32 -9.87 10.06
C SER A 271 30.92 -8.40 9.91
N MET A 272 31.92 -7.55 9.63
CA MET A 272 31.67 -6.14 9.33
C MET A 272 30.82 -5.90 8.07
N GLN A 273 30.97 -6.73 7.03
CA GLN A 273 30.18 -6.59 5.80
C GLN A 273 28.72 -6.98 6.04
N ASP A 274 28.47 -8.01 6.85
CA ASP A 274 27.12 -8.42 7.23
C ASP A 274 26.42 -7.30 8.01
N LYS A 275 27.15 -6.67 8.96
CA LYS A 275 26.67 -5.49 9.69
C LYS A 275 26.37 -4.32 8.76
N LYS A 276 27.20 -4.05 7.73
CA LYS A 276 26.96 -2.97 6.76
C LYS A 276 25.67 -3.21 5.97
N ILE A 277 25.46 -4.44 5.48
CA ILE A 277 24.25 -4.84 4.76
C ILE A 277 23.03 -4.72 5.69
N ALA A 278 23.09 -5.29 6.90
CA ALA A 278 22.01 -5.23 7.87
C ALA A 278 21.63 -3.79 8.24
N ASN A 279 22.61 -2.91 8.41
CA ASN A 279 22.37 -1.49 8.64
C ASN A 279 21.65 -0.82 7.46
N TYR A 280 22.00 -1.21 6.23
CA TYR A 280 21.33 -0.71 5.04
C TYR A 280 19.86 -1.17 4.97
N ILE A 281 19.58 -2.44 5.24
CA ILE A 281 18.22 -2.98 5.35
C ILE A 281 17.39 -2.16 6.37
N GLN A 282 17.97 -1.90 7.54
CA GLN A 282 17.33 -1.10 8.58
C GLN A 282 17.12 0.36 8.18
N LYS A 283 18.06 0.94 7.41
CA LYS A 283 17.95 2.32 6.90
C LYS A 283 16.81 2.45 5.89
N GLU A 284 16.69 1.48 4.98
CA GLU A 284 15.60 1.39 3.98
C GLU A 284 14.28 0.91 4.59
N ARG A 285 14.28 0.56 5.88
CA ARG A 285 13.11 0.14 6.67
C ARG A 285 12.39 -1.08 6.08
N LYS A 286 13.16 -2.01 5.49
CA LYS A 286 12.63 -3.26 4.96
C LYS A 286 12.46 -4.30 6.05
N ALA A 287 11.49 -5.20 5.87
CA ALA A 287 11.37 -6.34 6.76
C ALA A 287 12.58 -7.27 6.54
N CYS A 288 13.01 -7.97 7.58
CA CYS A 288 14.24 -8.76 7.54
C CYS A 288 14.04 -10.11 8.23
N ILE A 289 14.57 -11.16 7.61
CA ILE A 289 14.70 -12.50 8.20
C ILE A 289 16.18 -12.87 8.10
N ILE A 290 16.79 -13.24 9.23
CA ILE A 290 18.19 -13.66 9.27
C ILE A 290 18.24 -15.18 9.06
N ILE A 291 18.99 -15.61 8.06
CA ILE A 291 19.20 -17.02 7.74
C ILE A 291 20.64 -17.40 8.08
N LEU A 292 20.83 -18.25 9.07
CA LEU A 292 22.12 -18.85 9.43
C LEU A 292 22.27 -20.13 8.62
N ASN A 293 22.96 -20.07 7.48
CA ASN A 293 23.13 -21.20 6.56
C ASN A 293 24.39 -22.02 6.87
N LYS A 294 24.55 -23.20 6.25
CA LYS A 294 25.65 -24.15 6.49
C LYS A 294 25.70 -24.69 7.92
N PHE A 295 24.55 -24.78 8.57
CA PHE A 295 24.48 -25.27 9.94
C PHE A 295 24.90 -26.75 10.06
N ASP A 296 24.89 -27.52 8.96
CA ASP A 296 25.43 -28.88 8.88
C ASP A 296 26.94 -28.98 9.17
N LEU A 297 27.69 -27.88 9.03
CA LEU A 297 29.12 -27.83 9.34
C LEU A 297 29.42 -27.51 10.81
N ILE A 298 28.38 -27.20 11.59
CA ILE A 298 28.48 -26.86 13.01
C ILE A 298 28.38 -28.15 13.82
N LYS A 299 29.32 -28.35 14.76
CA LYS A 299 29.34 -29.56 15.61
C LYS A 299 28.06 -29.67 16.45
N ASP A 300 27.53 -30.88 16.60
CA ASP A 300 26.24 -31.16 17.27
C ASP A 300 26.14 -30.69 18.74
N ASN A 301 27.26 -30.41 19.41
CA ASN A 301 27.32 -30.03 20.82
C ASN A 301 27.16 -28.52 21.09
N ILE A 302 26.83 -27.71 20.08
CA ILE A 302 26.67 -26.27 20.26
C ILE A 302 25.27 -25.94 20.78
N ASP A 303 25.22 -25.11 21.82
CA ASP A 303 23.98 -24.53 22.31
C ASP A 303 23.44 -23.54 21.26
N LYS A 304 22.41 -23.98 20.54
CA LYS A 304 21.70 -23.20 19.51
C LYS A 304 21.19 -21.86 20.04
N LYS A 305 20.80 -21.77 21.31
CA LYS A 305 20.30 -20.53 21.91
C LYS A 305 21.42 -19.52 22.08
N LEU A 306 22.56 -19.94 22.65
CA LEU A 306 23.74 -19.08 22.79
C LEU A 306 24.21 -18.57 21.43
N PHE A 307 24.23 -19.42 20.42
CA PHE A 307 24.61 -19.03 19.05
C PHE A 307 23.68 -17.97 18.46
N ILE A 308 22.36 -18.11 18.64
CA ILE A 308 21.37 -17.10 18.22
C ILE A 308 21.55 -15.80 19.02
N ASP A 309 21.82 -15.88 20.32
CA ASP A 309 22.01 -14.72 21.19
C ASP A 309 23.26 -13.92 20.80
N GLU A 310 24.35 -14.58 20.40
CA GLU A 310 25.55 -13.94 19.84
C GLU A 310 25.24 -13.18 18.55
N VAL A 311 24.52 -13.81 17.61
CA VAL A 311 24.10 -13.13 16.37
C VAL A 311 23.20 -11.93 16.67
N ARG A 312 22.26 -12.08 17.60
CA ARG A 312 21.36 -10.99 18.03
C ARG A 312 22.12 -9.84 18.71
N TYR A 313 23.17 -10.14 19.45
CA TYR A 313 24.04 -9.14 20.05
C TYR A 313 24.75 -8.32 18.97
N GLU A 314 25.37 -9.00 18.00
CA GLU A 314 26.09 -8.37 16.89
C GLU A 314 25.17 -7.56 15.95
N LEU A 315 23.90 -7.96 15.83
CA LEU A 315 22.87 -7.34 14.99
C LEU A 315 21.76 -6.66 15.83
N SER A 316 22.10 -6.12 16.99
CA SER A 316 21.14 -5.56 17.96
C SER A 316 20.23 -4.45 17.42
N PHE A 317 20.60 -3.78 16.33
CA PHE A 317 19.82 -2.75 15.65
C PHE A 317 18.68 -3.31 14.76
N ILE A 318 18.69 -4.61 14.43
CA ILE A 318 17.60 -5.34 13.78
C ILE A 318 17.10 -6.51 14.63
N LYS A 319 17.19 -6.39 15.97
CA LYS A 319 16.89 -7.45 16.94
C LYS A 319 15.53 -8.13 16.82
N ASN A 320 14.53 -7.49 16.19
CA ASN A 320 13.20 -8.09 16.01
C ASN A 320 13.13 -9.01 14.79
N SER A 321 14.20 -9.11 14.01
CA SER A 321 14.29 -10.04 12.89
C SER A 321 14.33 -11.48 13.41
N PRO A 322 13.48 -12.38 12.89
CA PRO A 322 13.56 -13.80 13.20
C PRO A 322 14.88 -14.37 12.66
N VAL A 323 15.41 -15.36 13.36
CA VAL A 323 16.65 -16.06 13.00
C VAL A 323 16.31 -17.52 12.71
N ILE A 324 16.64 -18.00 11.51
CA ILE A 324 16.40 -19.39 11.10
C ILE A 324 17.75 -20.04 10.78
N MET A 325 18.08 -21.14 11.47
CA MET A 325 19.23 -21.97 11.14
C MET A 325 18.84 -22.96 10.05
N THR A 326 19.64 -23.02 8.99
CA THR A 326 19.36 -23.77 7.76
C THR A 326 20.60 -24.49 7.24
N SER A 327 20.37 -25.50 6.40
CA SER A 327 21.43 -26.06 5.55
C SER A 327 20.89 -26.27 4.14
N ALA A 328 21.36 -25.44 3.21
CA ALA A 328 21.10 -25.61 1.78
C ALA A 328 21.61 -26.95 1.21
N LEU A 329 22.55 -27.62 1.91
CA LEU A 329 23.08 -28.92 1.49
C LEU A 329 22.16 -30.07 1.88
N THR A 330 21.66 -30.07 3.13
CA THR A 330 20.84 -31.19 3.65
C THR A 330 19.35 -30.95 3.56
N GLY A 331 18.92 -29.71 3.32
CA GLY A 331 17.51 -29.31 3.37
C GLY A 331 17.00 -28.85 4.73
N TYR A 332 17.84 -28.90 5.75
CA TYR A 332 17.44 -28.61 7.13
C TYR A 332 16.75 -27.22 7.25
N ASN A 333 15.50 -27.21 7.72
CA ASN A 333 14.65 -26.03 8.01
C ASN A 333 14.40 -25.05 6.85
N ILE A 334 14.61 -25.46 5.59
CA ILE A 334 14.37 -24.56 4.44
C ILE A 334 12.87 -24.31 4.23
N ASP A 335 12.05 -25.31 4.49
CA ASP A 335 10.57 -25.24 4.51
C ASP A 335 10.05 -24.12 5.42
N LYS A 336 10.72 -23.85 6.54
CA LYS A 336 10.35 -22.80 7.50
C LYS A 336 10.57 -21.39 6.98
N ILE A 337 11.34 -21.21 5.90
CA ILE A 337 11.61 -19.88 5.33
C ILE A 337 10.32 -19.32 4.75
N ILE A 338 9.58 -20.11 3.98
CA ILE A 338 8.35 -19.66 3.30
C ILE A 338 7.26 -19.31 4.31
N SER A 339 7.06 -20.15 5.33
CA SER A 339 6.11 -19.84 6.41
C SER A 339 6.52 -18.58 7.18
N LYS A 340 7.81 -18.39 7.48
CA LYS A 340 8.28 -17.17 8.16
C LYS A 340 8.15 -15.92 7.28
N ILE A 341 8.35 -16.01 5.96
CA ILE A 341 8.09 -14.91 5.02
C ILE A 341 6.62 -14.46 5.13
N LYS A 342 5.67 -15.40 5.15
CA LYS A 342 4.23 -15.10 5.32
C LYS A 342 3.97 -14.38 6.64
N GLU A 343 4.48 -14.91 7.74
CA GLU A 343 4.32 -14.32 9.07
C GLU A 343 4.87 -12.90 9.15
N VAL A 344 6.09 -12.68 8.65
CA VAL A 344 6.75 -11.36 8.65
C VAL A 344 6.03 -10.39 7.72
N ALA A 345 5.51 -10.83 6.57
CA ALA A 345 4.73 -9.97 5.68
C ALA A 345 3.47 -9.44 6.36
N ILE A 346 2.74 -10.30 7.08
CA ILE A 346 1.57 -9.91 7.87
C ILE A 346 1.97 -8.90 8.94
N GLN A 347 3.09 -9.10 9.63
CA GLN A 347 3.59 -8.14 10.60
C GLN A 347 3.97 -6.79 9.95
N TYR A 348 4.58 -6.81 8.77
CA TYR A 348 5.05 -5.64 8.03
C TYR A 348 3.89 -4.79 7.47
N SER A 349 2.76 -5.41 7.13
CA SER A 349 1.54 -4.74 6.68
C SER A 349 0.50 -4.48 7.79
N LYS A 350 0.79 -4.86 9.04
CA LYS A 350 -0.18 -4.84 10.14
C LYS A 350 -0.71 -3.43 10.42
N LYS A 351 -2.04 -3.27 10.39
CA LYS A 351 -2.77 -2.06 10.81
C LYS A 351 -3.22 -2.20 12.28
N ILE A 352 -3.04 -1.14 13.06
CA ILE A 352 -3.45 -1.06 14.48
C ILE A 352 -4.55 0.00 14.61
N PRO A 353 -5.73 -0.34 15.16
CA PRO A 353 -6.79 0.62 15.40
C PRO A 353 -6.32 1.81 16.24
N THR A 354 -6.69 3.02 15.83
CA THR A 354 -6.22 4.24 16.49
C THR A 354 -6.64 4.33 17.95
N SER A 355 -7.83 3.80 18.29
CA SER A 355 -8.31 3.69 19.68
C SER A 355 -7.39 2.81 20.53
N ALA A 356 -7.04 1.62 20.04
CA ALA A 356 -6.14 0.69 20.71
C ALA A 356 -4.74 1.31 20.93
N LEU A 357 -4.20 1.98 19.89
CA LEU A 357 -2.91 2.67 19.98
C LEU A 357 -2.93 3.78 21.05
N ASN A 358 -3.95 4.63 21.08
CA ASN A 358 -4.04 5.71 22.07
C ASN A 358 -4.20 5.19 23.50
N THR A 359 -4.98 4.13 23.70
CA THR A 359 -5.12 3.47 25.01
C THR A 359 -3.80 2.88 25.48
N PHE A 360 -3.06 2.22 24.58
CA PHE A 360 -1.72 1.71 24.85
C PHE A 360 -0.74 2.84 25.22
N ILE A 361 -0.67 3.90 24.42
CA ILE A 361 0.25 5.04 24.67
C ILE A 361 -0.02 5.68 26.04
N LYS A 362 -1.30 5.89 26.40
CA LYS A 362 -1.67 6.40 27.73
C LYS A 362 -1.16 5.49 28.85
N LYS A 363 -1.36 4.17 28.72
CA LYS A 363 -0.93 3.16 29.70
C LYS A 363 0.57 3.16 29.92
N ILE A 364 1.38 3.21 28.86
CA ILE A 364 2.85 3.19 28.99
C ILE A 364 3.41 4.50 29.53
N ILE A 365 2.84 5.64 29.16
CA ILE A 365 3.24 6.95 29.68
C ILE A 365 2.93 7.04 31.17
N PHE A 366 1.78 6.51 31.61
CA PHE A 366 1.43 6.46 33.03
C PHE A 366 2.42 5.62 33.83
N LYS A 367 2.83 4.44 33.30
CA LYS A 367 3.81 3.57 33.95
C LYS A 367 5.23 4.14 33.97
N ASN A 368 5.63 4.84 32.90
CA ASN A 368 6.96 5.44 32.79
C ASN A 368 6.86 6.85 32.18
N PRO A 369 6.61 7.88 33.01
CA PRO A 369 6.46 9.25 32.54
C PRO A 369 7.74 9.80 31.87
N PRO A 370 7.64 10.62 30.81
CA PRO A 370 8.79 11.32 30.25
C PRO A 370 9.44 12.23 31.29
N LYS A 371 10.77 12.28 31.29
CA LYS A 371 11.52 13.18 32.18
C LYS A 371 11.33 14.65 31.77
N TYR A 372 11.54 15.56 32.72
CA TYR A 372 11.63 16.98 32.46
C TYR A 372 12.94 17.29 31.70
N VAL A 373 12.83 17.92 30.53
CA VAL A 373 13.94 18.19 29.62
C VAL A 373 13.76 19.58 29.03
N ARG A 374 14.81 20.41 29.02
CA ARG A 374 14.77 21.75 28.38
C ARG A 374 13.60 22.63 28.88
N GLY A 375 13.34 22.62 30.18
CA GLY A 375 12.31 23.47 30.79
C GLY A 375 10.87 23.00 30.54
N ASN A 376 10.65 21.77 30.06
CA ASN A 376 9.30 21.24 29.85
C ASN A 376 9.27 19.71 29.90
N THR A 377 8.08 19.12 30.02
CA THR A 377 7.89 17.67 29.90
C THR A 377 7.30 17.35 28.53
N LEU A 378 7.80 16.28 27.88
CA LEU A 378 7.17 15.78 26.66
C LEU A 378 5.73 15.36 26.95
N LYS A 379 4.77 15.88 26.18
CA LYS A 379 3.36 15.50 26.26
C LYS A 379 2.93 14.91 24.94
N ILE A 380 2.63 13.62 24.92
CA ILE A 380 2.02 12.92 23.77
C ILE A 380 0.51 13.01 23.94
N ARG A 381 -0.17 13.71 23.02
CA ARG A 381 -1.60 14.01 23.11
C ARG A 381 -2.45 13.00 22.35
N TYR A 382 -1.92 12.51 21.24
CA TYR A 382 -2.61 11.62 20.33
C TYR A 382 -1.58 10.85 19.51
N ALA A 383 -1.93 9.63 19.12
CA ALA A 383 -1.13 8.77 18.27
C ALA A 383 -2.01 8.17 17.17
N ALA A 384 -1.49 8.05 15.95
CA ALA A 384 -2.15 7.36 14.86
C ALA A 384 -1.12 6.56 14.06
N GLN A 385 -1.54 5.45 13.43
CA GLN A 385 -0.75 4.80 12.40
C GLN A 385 -1.06 5.47 11.07
N THR A 386 -0.03 5.97 10.37
CA THR A 386 -0.15 6.74 9.13
C THR A 386 0.35 5.97 7.90
N GLY A 387 0.77 4.73 8.07
CA GLY A 387 1.23 3.88 6.97
C GLY A 387 1.61 2.48 7.41
N ILE A 388 1.73 1.61 6.41
CA ILE A 388 2.18 0.22 6.51
C ILE A 388 3.38 0.02 5.55
N LYS A 389 4.09 -1.11 5.69
CA LYS A 389 5.27 -1.47 4.89
C LYS A 389 6.33 -0.34 4.79
N PRO A 390 6.93 0.11 5.92
CA PRO A 390 6.78 -0.38 7.29
C PRO A 390 5.60 0.26 8.06
N PRO A 391 5.18 -0.31 9.21
CA PRO A 391 4.30 0.35 10.16
C PRO A 391 4.84 1.70 10.62
N LYS A 392 4.15 2.79 10.24
CA LYS A 392 4.51 4.18 10.56
C LYS A 392 3.53 4.75 11.57
N PHE A 393 4.04 5.14 12.74
CA PHE A 393 3.28 5.77 13.81
C PHE A 393 3.59 7.26 13.89
N LEU A 394 2.57 8.11 13.90
CA LEU A 394 2.68 9.54 14.13
C LEU A 394 2.20 9.88 15.53
N LEU A 395 3.09 10.41 16.36
CA LEU A 395 2.78 10.91 17.70
C LEU A 395 2.65 12.44 17.67
N PHE A 396 1.48 12.94 18.04
CA PHE A 396 1.25 14.37 18.21
C PHE A 396 1.71 14.81 19.59
N VAL A 397 2.76 15.61 19.61
CA VAL A 397 3.43 16.07 20.82
C VAL A 397 3.35 17.58 20.99
N ASN A 398 3.58 18.07 22.22
CA ASN A 398 3.72 19.50 22.49
C ASN A 398 4.96 20.11 21.81
N ASN A 399 6.09 19.42 21.83
CA ASN A 399 7.32 19.85 21.16
C ASN A 399 8.19 18.62 20.81
N PRO A 400 8.43 18.33 19.52
CA PRO A 400 9.28 17.22 19.08
C PRO A 400 10.70 17.26 19.67
N LYS A 401 11.25 18.45 19.94
CA LYS A 401 12.59 18.62 20.52
C LYS A 401 12.73 18.12 21.97
N LEU A 402 11.62 17.72 22.61
CA LEU A 402 11.61 17.14 23.95
C LEU A 402 11.73 15.60 23.95
N MET A 403 11.62 14.95 22.79
CA MET A 403 11.85 13.52 22.67
C MET A 403 13.36 13.24 22.71
N TYR A 404 13.80 12.51 23.75
CA TYR A 404 15.17 12.04 23.87
C TYR A 404 15.29 10.57 23.45
N THR A 405 16.46 10.18 22.94
CA THR A 405 16.70 8.89 22.28
C THR A 405 16.28 7.69 23.13
N SER A 406 16.54 7.69 24.43
CA SER A 406 16.16 6.57 25.30
C SER A 406 14.65 6.46 25.50
N TYR A 407 13.89 7.57 25.50
CA TYR A 407 12.43 7.50 25.54
C TYR A 407 11.85 7.03 24.21
N HIS A 408 12.41 7.48 23.08
CA HIS A 408 12.02 6.98 21.77
C HIS A 408 12.20 5.46 21.69
N ARG A 409 13.38 4.95 22.10
CA ARG A 409 13.65 3.50 22.17
C ARG A 409 12.71 2.78 23.14
N TYR A 410 12.36 3.40 24.26
CA TYR A 410 11.37 2.84 25.19
C TYR A 410 9.99 2.68 24.53
N LEU A 411 9.49 3.70 23.83
CA LEU A 411 8.22 3.65 23.12
C LEU A 411 8.25 2.57 22.02
N GLU A 412 9.32 2.56 21.23
CA GLU A 412 9.56 1.56 20.19
C GLU A 412 9.55 0.14 20.76
N ASN A 413 10.31 -0.14 21.82
CA ASN A 413 10.32 -1.45 22.48
C ASN A 413 8.94 -1.85 22.98
N LYS A 414 8.18 -0.92 23.59
CA LYS A 414 6.84 -1.23 24.08
C LYS A 414 5.84 -1.48 22.95
N ILE A 415 6.01 -0.85 21.79
CA ILE A 415 5.24 -1.15 20.59
C ILE A 415 5.52 -2.59 20.15
N TYR A 416 6.80 -3.00 20.09
CA TYR A 416 7.16 -4.37 19.75
C TYR A 416 6.57 -5.38 20.74
N GLU A 417 6.73 -5.16 22.05
CA GLU A 417 6.22 -6.05 23.09
C GLU A 417 4.68 -6.21 23.04
N THR A 418 3.94 -5.15 22.69
CA THR A 418 2.47 -5.15 22.78
C THR A 418 1.81 -5.59 21.49
N PHE A 419 2.34 -5.15 20.35
CA PHE A 419 1.71 -5.34 19.05
C PHE A 419 2.45 -6.33 18.15
N GLY A 420 3.61 -6.86 18.57
CA GLY A 420 4.41 -7.78 17.77
C GLY A 420 5.36 -7.03 16.84
N PHE A 421 5.17 -7.16 15.53
CA PHE A 421 6.11 -6.68 14.51
C PHE A 421 7.41 -7.48 14.41
N GLU A 422 7.36 -8.80 14.68
CA GLU A 422 8.48 -9.70 14.37
C GLU A 422 8.86 -9.56 12.88
N GLY A 423 10.15 -9.38 12.60
CA GLY A 423 10.70 -9.16 11.27
C GLY A 423 10.46 -7.78 10.66
N SER A 424 9.56 -6.96 11.22
CA SER A 424 9.20 -5.65 10.68
C SER A 424 9.85 -4.52 11.47
N PRO A 425 10.54 -3.55 10.85
CA PRO A 425 10.90 -2.32 11.53
C PRO A 425 9.66 -1.46 11.77
N VAL A 426 9.60 -0.73 12.90
CA VAL A 426 8.59 0.30 13.14
C VAL A 426 9.20 1.68 13.03
N VAL A 427 8.42 2.64 12.53
CA VAL A 427 8.85 4.04 12.39
C VAL A 427 7.98 4.91 13.29
N ILE A 428 8.58 5.68 14.18
CA ILE A 428 7.87 6.65 15.02
C ILE A 428 8.26 8.06 14.61
N ASN A 429 7.30 8.79 14.06
CA ASN A 429 7.42 10.19 13.69
C ASN A 429 6.71 11.08 14.71
N LEU A 430 7.19 12.32 14.85
CA LEU A 430 6.64 13.30 15.79
C LEU A 430 6.10 14.50 15.02
N ALA A 431 4.87 14.92 15.34
CA ALA A 431 4.29 16.16 14.85
C ALA A 431 3.91 17.07 15.99
N LYS A 432 4.04 18.38 15.79
CA LYS A 432 3.48 19.39 16.68
C LYS A 432 2.05 19.67 16.25
N LYS A 433 1.07 19.45 17.13
CA LYS A 433 -0.32 19.85 16.84
C LYS A 433 -0.37 21.38 16.79
N LYS A 434 -0.67 21.98 15.63
CA LYS A 434 -1.02 23.41 15.56
C LYS A 434 -2.32 23.57 16.35
N VAL A 435 -2.28 24.41 17.39
CA VAL A 435 -3.49 24.79 18.11
C VAL A 435 -4.18 25.79 17.20
N GLU A 436 -5.24 25.38 16.51
CA GLU A 436 -6.18 26.35 15.93
C GLU A 436 -6.76 27.14 17.09
N ARG A 437 -6.31 28.38 17.25
CA ARG A 437 -7.03 29.35 18.07
C ARG A 437 -8.35 29.58 17.32
N LYS A 438 -9.45 29.04 17.84
CA LYS A 438 -10.78 29.57 17.52
C LYS A 438 -10.69 31.07 17.81
N LYS A 439 -10.73 31.89 16.75
CA LYS A 439 -10.99 33.32 16.92
C LYS A 439 -12.38 33.39 17.54
N VAL A 440 -12.43 33.82 18.79
CA VAL A 440 -13.67 34.17 19.49
C VAL A 440 -14.20 35.46 18.88
#